data_AF-A0A6J4U4Q1-F1
#
_entry.id   AF-A0A6J4U4Q1-F1
#
_cell.length_a   1.000
_cell.length_b   1.000
_cell.length_c   1.000
_cell.angle_alpha   90.00
_cell.angle_beta   90.00
_cell.angle_gamma   90.00
#
_symmetry.space_group_name_H-M   'P 1'
#
loop_
_entity.id
_entity.type
_entity.pdbx_description
1 polymer ?
#
loop_
_entity_poly.entity_id
_entity_poly.type
_entity_poly.pdbx_seq_one_letter_code
_entity_poly.pdbx_strand_id
1 'polypeptide(L)'
;LSQGVEAPLCIDSTEADVIRTALEQSPGRAVVNSINLENGRERCDAVLPAVAAHGAAVIALTIDRDLGGMCKTRETKLEAAQKIHAIAVDEYGLLPSDLIFDALTFTLATGDEEFRKSAEETIEGIRAIKAGLPGVLTTLGVSNVSFGLSPAARAVLNSVFLHHCVEAGLDTAIINPAHVKPYFEIPDDERKLANDLIFDRRTPEHDPLAAFIAFYENTSMEVESAVDPTAAMEPEEALHWKILHRKKDGVEEWIDRAVVKLGAVPVLNDVLLPAMKEVGDKFGAGELILPFVLQSAEVMKRAVAQLENYLEKAEGQTKGKVVLATVYGDVHDIGKSLVNTILTNNGYTVYDLGKQVPVNTIIEKAQEVGADAIGLSALLVSTSKQMPLCAQELHKRGLSYPLLVGGAAINPSFVRGAALVDGGTPFPAGMFYCKDAFEGLSTMDSLMAENGTEFVREHNEEMLRRSAAYAEAKSKAKGMRPASRENPAVGPADVPTPPFWGWKVLANL
;
A
#
# COMPACT_ATOMS: atom_id res chain seq x y z
N LEU A 1 24.39 -0.94 6.18
CA LEU A 1 23.23 -0.53 5.35
C LEU A 1 21.92 -1.07 5.91
N SER A 2 21.79 -2.38 6.16
CA SER A 2 20.59 -2.98 6.80
C SER A 2 20.27 -2.45 8.21
N GLN A 3 21.26 -1.98 8.97
CA GLN A 3 21.03 -1.30 10.26
C GLN A 3 20.52 0.15 10.13
N GLY A 4 20.51 0.72 8.92
CA GLY A 4 20.10 2.11 8.67
C GLY A 4 18.89 2.25 7.75
N VAL A 5 18.38 1.16 7.19
CA VAL A 5 17.25 1.13 6.26
C VAL A 5 16.40 -0.11 6.56
N GLU A 6 15.13 0.10 6.86
CA GLU A 6 14.16 -0.99 7.14
C GLU A 6 13.60 -1.64 5.87
N ALA A 7 13.87 -1.06 4.70
CA ALA A 7 13.45 -1.61 3.41
C ALA A 7 14.27 -2.84 3.00
N PRO A 8 13.66 -3.83 2.32
CA PRO A 8 14.38 -4.94 1.71
C PRO A 8 15.49 -4.45 0.77
N LEU A 9 16.63 -5.14 0.78
CA LEU A 9 17.76 -4.78 -0.08
C LEU A 9 17.58 -5.39 -1.48
N CYS A 10 17.87 -4.58 -2.50
CA CYS A 10 18.13 -5.05 -3.85
C CYS A 10 19.64 -5.15 -4.05
N ILE A 11 20.16 -6.37 -4.16
CA ILE A 11 21.58 -6.68 -4.33
C ILE A 11 21.88 -6.69 -5.82
N ASP A 12 22.67 -5.71 -6.25
CA ASP A 12 23.07 -5.54 -7.65
C ASP A 12 24.55 -5.87 -7.83
N SER A 13 24.86 -6.95 -8.56
CA SER A 13 26.24 -7.40 -8.82
C SER A 13 26.28 -8.37 -9.98
N THR A 14 27.31 -8.26 -10.83
CA THR A 14 27.61 -9.24 -11.89
C THR A 14 28.28 -10.51 -11.37
N GLU A 15 28.84 -10.50 -10.16
CA GLU A 15 29.59 -11.62 -9.60
C GLU A 15 28.71 -12.48 -8.68
N ALA A 16 28.59 -13.77 -9.01
CA ALA A 16 27.72 -14.71 -8.27
C ALA A 16 28.20 -14.93 -6.82
N ASP A 17 29.51 -14.95 -6.58
CA ASP A 17 30.08 -15.08 -5.23
C ASP A 17 29.75 -13.87 -4.36
N VAL A 18 29.78 -12.65 -4.93
CA VAL A 18 29.39 -11.43 -4.22
C VAL A 18 27.90 -11.47 -3.87
N ILE A 19 27.05 -11.91 -4.79
CA ILE A 19 25.61 -12.08 -4.52
C ILE A 19 25.40 -13.05 -3.36
N ARG A 20 26.07 -14.20 -3.40
CA ARG A 20 25.97 -15.23 -2.34
C ARG A 20 26.39 -14.66 -0.98
N THR A 21 27.56 -14.06 -0.90
CA THR A 21 28.08 -13.47 0.35
C THR A 21 27.19 -12.35 0.86
N ALA A 22 26.56 -11.57 -0.02
CA ALA A 22 25.60 -10.53 0.36
C ALA A 22 24.29 -11.13 0.89
N LEU A 23 23.77 -12.19 0.26
CA LEU A 23 22.57 -12.89 0.73
C LEU A 23 22.77 -13.55 2.09
N GLU A 24 23.94 -14.16 2.34
CA GLU A 24 24.28 -14.76 3.64
C GLU A 24 24.30 -13.74 4.79
N GLN A 25 24.55 -12.46 4.47
CA GLN A 25 24.62 -11.36 5.45
C GLN A 25 23.36 -10.49 5.48
N SER A 26 22.46 -10.64 4.51
CA SER A 26 21.25 -9.83 4.41
C SER A 26 20.14 -10.43 5.27
N PRO A 27 19.66 -9.71 6.31
CA PRO A 27 18.50 -10.17 7.06
C PRO A 27 17.23 -10.08 6.20
N GLY A 28 16.33 -11.05 6.35
CA GLY A 28 15.04 -11.08 5.66
C GLY A 28 15.16 -11.49 4.19
N ARG A 29 14.16 -11.12 3.39
CA ARG A 29 14.07 -11.50 1.98
C ARG A 29 14.61 -10.38 1.09
N ALA A 30 15.69 -10.66 0.36
CA ALA A 30 16.31 -9.73 -0.58
C ALA A 30 15.81 -9.94 -2.02
N VAL A 31 16.10 -8.97 -2.88
CA VAL A 31 15.95 -9.06 -4.35
C VAL A 31 17.34 -9.08 -4.99
N VAL A 32 17.59 -9.98 -5.93
CA VAL A 32 18.86 -10.04 -6.68
C VAL A 32 18.67 -9.43 -8.07
N ASN A 33 19.51 -8.46 -8.44
CA ASN A 33 19.63 -7.91 -9.79
C ASN A 33 20.95 -8.39 -10.40
N SER A 34 20.98 -9.24 -11.42
CA SER A 34 19.88 -9.95 -12.12
C SER A 34 20.39 -11.27 -12.72
N ILE A 35 19.46 -12.03 -13.31
CA ILE A 35 19.71 -13.15 -14.24
C ILE A 35 19.28 -12.80 -15.66
N ASN A 36 19.86 -13.48 -16.65
CA ASN A 36 19.52 -13.38 -18.07
C ASN A 36 20.12 -14.56 -18.86
N LEU A 37 19.88 -14.60 -20.17
CA LEU A 37 20.40 -15.61 -21.11
C LEU A 37 21.38 -15.01 -22.15
N GLU A 38 22.07 -13.91 -21.83
CA GLU A 38 23.02 -13.25 -22.74
C GLU A 38 24.18 -14.17 -23.13
N ASN A 39 24.65 -15.01 -22.20
CA ASN A 39 25.67 -16.02 -22.45
C ASN A 39 25.09 -17.44 -22.42
N GLY A 40 23.80 -17.60 -22.70
CA GLY A 40 23.06 -18.83 -22.44
C GLY A 40 22.76 -18.98 -20.94
N ARG A 41 22.64 -20.22 -20.45
CA ARG A 41 22.18 -20.49 -19.07
C ARG A 41 23.21 -20.24 -17.95
N GLU A 42 24.46 -19.92 -18.29
CA GLU A 42 25.57 -19.80 -17.32
C GLU A 42 25.25 -18.86 -16.15
N ARG A 43 24.64 -17.71 -16.44
CA ARG A 43 24.30 -16.72 -15.40
C ARG A 43 23.19 -17.22 -14.48
N CYS A 44 22.16 -17.86 -15.03
CA CYS A 44 21.10 -18.49 -14.26
C CYS A 44 21.68 -19.58 -13.34
N ASP A 45 22.51 -20.47 -13.88
CA ASP A 45 23.09 -21.59 -13.13
C ASP A 45 24.03 -21.13 -12.01
N ALA A 46 24.71 -19.99 -12.19
CA ALA A 46 25.58 -19.41 -11.17
C ALA A 46 24.82 -18.73 -10.02
N VAL A 47 23.67 -18.10 -10.31
CA VAL A 47 22.94 -17.24 -9.35
C VAL A 47 21.77 -17.93 -8.68
N LEU A 48 20.96 -18.70 -9.44
CA LEU A 48 19.73 -19.32 -8.95
C LEU A 48 19.93 -20.26 -7.74
N PRO A 49 21.03 -21.03 -7.61
CA PRO A 49 21.26 -21.81 -6.38
C PRO A 49 21.28 -20.95 -5.11
N ALA A 50 21.93 -19.78 -5.17
CA ALA A 50 21.99 -18.88 -4.02
C ALA A 50 20.63 -18.23 -3.76
N VAL A 51 19.92 -17.83 -4.82
CA VAL A 51 18.56 -17.25 -4.71
C VAL A 51 17.61 -18.24 -4.05
N ALA A 52 17.56 -19.49 -4.53
CA ALA A 52 16.69 -20.54 -4.00
C ALA A 52 17.03 -20.88 -2.54
N ALA A 53 18.32 -21.05 -2.22
CA ALA A 53 18.77 -21.41 -0.87
C ALA A 53 18.41 -20.34 0.19
N HIS A 54 18.33 -19.07 -0.21
CA HIS A 54 18.04 -17.94 0.68
C HIS A 54 16.59 -17.44 0.57
N GLY A 55 15.75 -18.05 -0.27
CA GLY A 55 14.38 -17.60 -0.52
C GLY A 55 14.29 -16.18 -1.08
N ALA A 56 15.32 -15.72 -1.79
CA ALA A 56 15.36 -14.39 -2.39
C ALA A 56 14.46 -14.30 -3.64
N ALA A 57 14.03 -13.09 -3.98
CA ALA A 57 13.46 -12.82 -5.32
C ALA A 57 14.58 -12.46 -6.30
N VAL A 58 14.32 -12.55 -7.60
CA VAL A 58 15.32 -12.24 -8.63
C VAL A 58 14.72 -11.45 -9.78
N ILE A 59 15.44 -10.41 -10.21
CA ILE A 59 15.13 -9.67 -11.43
C ILE A 59 15.68 -10.45 -12.61
N ALA A 60 14.81 -10.73 -13.58
CA ALA A 60 15.14 -11.43 -14.81
C ALA A 60 15.06 -10.47 -16.00
N LEU A 61 16.19 -10.18 -16.63
CA LEU A 61 16.22 -9.31 -17.81
C LEU A 61 15.85 -10.12 -19.05
N THR A 62 14.99 -9.56 -19.90
CA THR A 62 14.64 -10.16 -21.21
C THR A 62 15.77 -10.02 -22.23
N ILE A 63 16.89 -10.70 -21.94
CA ILE A 63 18.08 -10.80 -22.78
C ILE A 63 18.34 -12.27 -23.06
N ASP A 64 18.39 -12.65 -24.33
CA ASP A 64 18.67 -14.01 -24.78
C ASP A 64 19.49 -13.96 -26.08
N ARG A 65 20.69 -14.54 -26.06
CA ARG A 65 21.58 -14.61 -27.22
C ARG A 65 20.91 -15.22 -28.45
N ASP A 66 20.10 -16.26 -28.25
CA ASP A 66 19.45 -16.98 -29.35
C ASP A 66 18.29 -16.17 -29.95
N LEU A 67 17.87 -15.10 -29.26
CA LEU A 67 16.87 -14.12 -29.70
C LEU A 67 17.47 -12.77 -30.08
N GLY A 68 18.78 -12.72 -30.37
CA GLY A 68 19.46 -11.50 -30.80
C GLY A 68 20.00 -10.63 -29.68
N GLY A 69 20.16 -11.18 -28.47
CA GLY A 69 20.66 -10.47 -27.30
C GLY A 69 19.52 -9.77 -26.57
N MET A 70 19.59 -8.44 -26.44
CA MET A 70 18.53 -7.68 -25.76
C MET A 70 17.25 -7.71 -26.59
N CYS A 71 16.17 -8.27 -26.04
CA CYS A 71 14.92 -8.45 -26.78
C CYS A 71 14.22 -7.10 -27.05
N LYS A 72 13.95 -6.82 -28.32
CA LYS A 72 13.37 -5.53 -28.76
C LYS A 72 11.86 -5.58 -28.97
N THR A 73 11.32 -6.73 -29.39
CA THR A 73 9.88 -6.90 -29.67
C THR A 73 9.15 -7.60 -28.53
N ARG A 74 7.85 -7.36 -28.39
CA ARG A 74 7.00 -8.00 -27.37
C ARG A 74 7.06 -9.53 -27.44
N GLU A 75 7.16 -10.11 -28.64
CA GLU A 75 7.24 -11.56 -28.84
C GLU A 75 8.56 -12.12 -28.29
N THR A 76 9.69 -11.49 -28.63
CA THR A 76 11.01 -11.94 -28.17
C THR A 76 11.17 -11.75 -26.66
N LYS A 77 10.58 -10.67 -26.10
CA LYS A 77 10.52 -10.44 -24.65
C LYS A 77 9.75 -11.54 -23.93
N LEU A 78 8.57 -11.92 -24.43
CA LEU A 78 7.79 -13.03 -23.87
C LEU A 78 8.54 -14.37 -23.97
N GLU A 79 9.15 -14.65 -25.13
CA GLU A 79 9.89 -15.91 -25.33
C GLU A 79 11.09 -16.02 -24.37
N ALA A 80 11.89 -14.96 -24.22
CA ALA A 80 12.97 -14.91 -23.24
C ALA A 80 12.45 -15.12 -21.81
N ALA A 81 11.34 -14.46 -21.46
CA ALA A 81 10.73 -14.61 -20.14
C ALA A 81 10.26 -16.05 -19.88
N GLN A 82 9.66 -16.72 -20.87
CA GLN A 82 9.24 -18.12 -20.78
C GLN A 82 10.42 -19.07 -20.58
N LYS A 83 11.53 -18.87 -21.30
CA LYS A 83 12.76 -19.67 -21.14
C LYS A 83 13.36 -19.50 -19.74
N ILE A 84 13.49 -18.26 -19.26
CA ILE A 84 14.01 -17.98 -17.91
C ILE A 84 13.08 -18.56 -16.84
N HIS A 85 11.77 -18.41 -17.01
CA HIS A 85 10.78 -18.98 -16.10
C HIS A 85 10.92 -20.50 -16.00
N ALA A 86 11.01 -21.22 -17.13
CA ALA A 86 11.18 -22.67 -17.14
C ALA A 86 12.45 -23.09 -16.35
N ILE A 87 13.56 -22.40 -16.55
CA ILE A 87 14.78 -22.67 -15.77
C ILE A 87 14.55 -22.41 -14.28
N ALA A 88 14.11 -21.20 -13.92
CA ALA A 88 14.04 -20.80 -12.51
C ALA A 88 12.95 -21.55 -11.71
N VAL A 89 11.78 -21.76 -12.29
CA VAL A 89 10.64 -22.39 -11.61
C VAL A 89 10.70 -23.91 -11.74
N ASP A 90 10.84 -24.44 -12.95
CA ASP A 90 10.72 -25.89 -13.17
C ASP A 90 11.98 -26.66 -12.76
N GLU A 91 13.18 -26.07 -12.96
CA GLU A 91 14.45 -26.73 -12.60
C GLU A 91 14.94 -26.34 -11.19
N TYR A 92 14.87 -25.05 -10.82
CA TYR A 92 15.40 -24.55 -9.54
C TYR A 92 14.35 -24.37 -8.43
N GLY A 93 13.06 -24.57 -8.73
CA GLY A 93 11.99 -24.62 -7.73
C GLY A 93 11.61 -23.26 -7.13
N LEU A 94 11.94 -22.14 -7.78
CA LEU A 94 11.43 -20.83 -7.38
C LEU A 94 9.90 -20.77 -7.60
N LEU A 95 9.22 -19.93 -6.84
CA LEU A 95 7.82 -19.61 -7.12
C LEU A 95 7.75 -18.58 -8.27
N PRO A 96 6.70 -18.58 -9.10
CA PRO A 96 6.51 -17.53 -10.11
C PRO A 96 6.57 -16.11 -9.51
N SER A 97 6.05 -15.93 -8.30
CA SER A 97 6.09 -14.66 -7.55
C SER A 97 7.50 -14.20 -7.13
N ASP A 98 8.50 -15.07 -7.26
CA ASP A 98 9.89 -14.77 -6.94
C ASP A 98 10.62 -14.19 -8.15
N LEU A 99 10.02 -14.26 -9.35
CA LEU A 99 10.53 -13.71 -10.60
C LEU A 99 9.94 -12.33 -10.86
N ILE A 100 10.83 -11.35 -11.06
CA ILE A 100 10.49 -9.99 -11.44
C ILE A 100 11.10 -9.71 -12.82
N PHE A 101 10.30 -9.75 -13.87
CA PHE A 101 10.79 -9.57 -15.25
C PHE A 101 10.98 -8.10 -15.60
N ASP A 102 12.18 -7.76 -16.09
CA ASP A 102 12.42 -6.50 -16.78
C ASP A 102 12.23 -6.71 -18.29
N ALA A 103 11.15 -6.12 -18.81
CA ALA A 103 10.80 -6.21 -20.22
C ALA A 103 11.71 -5.37 -21.13
N LEU A 104 12.71 -4.68 -20.57
CA LEU A 104 13.65 -3.76 -21.21
C LEU A 104 12.96 -2.60 -21.92
N THR A 105 13.55 -1.42 -21.85
CA THR A 105 13.14 -0.29 -22.68
C THR A 105 14.36 0.43 -23.22
N PHE A 106 14.24 0.88 -24.45
CA PHE A 106 15.28 1.61 -25.17
C PHE A 106 14.84 3.04 -25.39
N THR A 107 15.81 3.93 -25.57
CA THR A 107 15.50 5.34 -25.75
C THR A 107 14.80 5.61 -27.08
N LEU A 108 13.79 6.48 -27.02
CA LEU A 108 13.13 7.01 -28.22
C LEU A 108 13.86 8.22 -28.82
N ALA A 109 14.92 8.72 -28.17
CA ALA A 109 15.58 9.97 -28.54
C ALA A 109 16.59 9.83 -29.70
N THR A 110 16.91 8.61 -30.14
CA THR A 110 17.96 8.37 -31.14
C THR A 110 17.52 8.74 -32.56
N GLY A 111 16.22 8.72 -32.84
CA GLY A 111 15.66 8.86 -34.18
C GLY A 111 15.88 7.64 -35.09
N ASP A 112 16.49 6.57 -34.56
CA ASP A 112 16.78 5.37 -35.33
C ASP A 112 15.51 4.53 -35.54
N GLU A 113 15.30 4.03 -36.76
CA GLU A 113 14.07 3.30 -37.12
C GLU A 113 13.88 2.04 -36.27
N GLU A 114 14.99 1.43 -35.86
CA GLU A 114 14.98 0.23 -35.02
C GLU A 114 14.36 0.50 -33.63
N PHE A 115 14.58 1.68 -33.06
CA PHE A 115 14.18 1.99 -31.69
C PHE A 115 12.88 2.78 -31.59
N ARG A 116 12.33 3.23 -32.72
CA ARG A 116 11.14 4.08 -32.77
C ARG A 116 9.92 3.49 -32.04
N LYS A 117 9.74 2.17 -32.09
CA LYS A 117 8.64 1.45 -31.44
C LYS A 117 8.98 0.89 -30.05
N SER A 118 10.16 1.20 -29.52
CA SER A 118 10.67 0.53 -28.31
C SER A 118 9.74 0.67 -27.11
N ALA A 119 9.12 1.84 -26.93
CA ALA A 119 8.20 2.07 -25.82
C ALA A 119 6.93 1.25 -25.94
N GLU A 120 6.28 1.25 -27.11
CA GLU A 120 5.12 0.39 -27.40
C GLU A 120 5.48 -1.09 -27.18
N GLU A 121 6.60 -1.57 -27.72
CA GLU A 121 7.04 -2.95 -27.54
C GLU A 121 7.37 -3.31 -26.08
N THR A 122 7.79 -2.34 -25.26
CA THR A 122 7.91 -2.53 -23.81
C THR A 122 6.55 -2.67 -23.14
N ILE A 123 5.61 -1.76 -23.40
CA ILE A 123 4.26 -1.78 -22.82
C ILE A 123 3.56 -3.10 -23.15
N GLU A 124 3.63 -3.50 -24.42
CA GLU A 124 3.00 -4.72 -24.91
C GLU A 124 3.75 -5.97 -24.45
N GLY A 125 5.07 -5.90 -24.30
CA GLY A 125 5.88 -6.94 -23.68
C GLY A 125 5.50 -7.20 -22.22
N ILE A 126 5.27 -6.14 -21.42
CA ILE A 126 4.78 -6.25 -20.04
C ILE A 126 3.43 -6.98 -20.04
N ARG A 127 2.48 -6.54 -20.88
CA ARG A 127 1.15 -7.15 -20.97
C ARG A 127 1.24 -8.63 -21.38
N ALA A 128 2.09 -8.95 -22.35
CA ALA A 128 2.31 -10.31 -22.83
C ALA A 128 2.90 -11.21 -21.74
N ILE A 129 3.90 -10.73 -20.99
CA ILE A 129 4.52 -11.47 -19.87
C ILE A 129 3.49 -11.73 -18.77
N LYS A 130 2.73 -10.70 -18.35
CA LYS A 130 1.70 -10.85 -17.30
C LYS A 130 0.59 -11.83 -17.71
N ALA A 131 0.19 -11.83 -18.98
CA ALA A 131 -0.81 -12.77 -19.49
C ALA A 131 -0.25 -14.20 -19.67
N GLY A 132 0.98 -14.33 -20.15
CA GLY A 132 1.61 -15.60 -20.48
C GLY A 132 2.17 -16.36 -19.27
N LEU A 133 2.55 -15.66 -18.20
CA LEU A 133 3.18 -16.22 -17.02
C LEU A 133 2.45 -15.79 -15.73
N PRO A 134 1.32 -16.43 -15.37
CA PRO A 134 0.55 -16.05 -14.20
C PRO A 134 1.37 -16.12 -12.91
N GLY A 135 1.30 -15.06 -12.10
CA GLY A 135 1.97 -14.99 -10.80
C GLY A 135 3.35 -14.35 -10.82
N VAL A 136 3.95 -14.10 -11.99
CA VAL A 136 5.20 -13.32 -12.07
C VAL A 136 4.95 -11.84 -11.86
N LEU A 137 5.99 -11.14 -11.42
CA LEU A 137 6.01 -9.69 -11.31
C LEU A 137 6.83 -9.09 -12.45
N THR A 138 6.71 -7.77 -12.64
CA THR A 138 7.44 -7.00 -13.64
C THR A 138 8.07 -5.75 -13.04
N THR A 139 9.22 -5.36 -13.58
CA THR A 139 9.94 -4.13 -13.21
C THR A 139 10.39 -3.38 -14.46
N LEU A 140 10.63 -2.09 -14.33
CA LEU A 140 11.17 -1.29 -15.42
C LEU A 140 11.96 -0.08 -14.95
N GLY A 141 13.13 0.10 -15.56
CA GLY A 141 13.85 1.39 -15.56
C GLY A 141 13.20 2.40 -16.49
N VAL A 142 12.11 3.05 -16.05
CA VAL A 142 11.29 3.96 -16.87
C VAL A 142 12.13 5.03 -17.57
N SER A 143 13.12 5.60 -16.88
CA SER A 143 13.88 6.74 -17.38
C SER A 143 14.80 6.45 -18.59
N ASN A 144 14.96 5.17 -18.95
CA ASN A 144 15.71 4.75 -20.13
C ASN A 144 15.00 5.18 -21.42
N VAL A 145 13.66 5.27 -21.42
CA VAL A 145 12.85 5.66 -22.60
C VAL A 145 13.19 7.07 -23.10
N SER A 146 13.62 7.96 -22.19
CA SER A 146 13.85 9.38 -22.46
C SER A 146 15.33 9.76 -22.46
N PHE A 147 16.24 8.79 -22.44
CA PHE A 147 17.70 9.04 -22.44
C PHE A 147 18.13 9.84 -23.68
N GLY A 148 18.70 11.03 -23.48
CA GLY A 148 19.07 11.96 -24.55
C GLY A 148 18.14 13.16 -24.74
N LEU A 149 16.98 13.21 -24.05
CA LEU A 149 16.07 14.36 -24.09
C LEU A 149 16.37 15.39 -22.98
N SER A 150 15.85 16.60 -23.15
CA SER A 150 15.96 17.68 -22.15
C SER A 150 15.23 17.33 -20.84
N PRO A 151 15.62 17.89 -19.67
CA PRO A 151 14.97 17.59 -18.40
C PRO A 151 13.44 17.80 -18.39
N ALA A 152 12.94 18.86 -19.04
CA ALA A 152 11.51 19.13 -19.14
C ALA A 152 10.78 18.05 -19.96
N ALA A 153 11.33 17.70 -21.12
CA ALA A 153 10.82 16.65 -21.99
C ALA A 153 10.83 15.27 -21.30
N ARG A 154 11.91 14.96 -20.57
CA ARG A 154 12.03 13.72 -19.78
C ARG A 154 10.94 13.61 -18.72
N ALA A 155 10.61 14.71 -18.03
CA ALA A 155 9.62 14.69 -16.97
C ALA A 155 8.24 14.26 -17.49
N VAL A 156 7.83 14.78 -18.65
CA VAL A 156 6.56 14.40 -19.28
C VAL A 156 6.62 13.00 -19.88
N LEU A 157 7.63 12.70 -20.70
CA LEU A 157 7.71 11.41 -21.39
C LEU A 157 7.78 10.24 -20.39
N ASN A 158 8.57 10.36 -19.32
CA ASN A 158 8.66 9.33 -18.28
C ASN A 158 7.32 9.14 -17.56
N SER A 159 6.56 10.22 -17.32
CA SER A 159 5.29 10.16 -16.60
C SER A 159 4.18 9.51 -17.43
N VAL A 160 4.08 9.89 -18.70
CA VAL A 160 3.14 9.30 -19.66
C VAL A 160 3.49 7.83 -19.91
N PHE A 161 4.77 7.52 -20.09
CA PHE A 161 5.22 6.14 -20.30
C PHE A 161 4.95 5.26 -19.08
N LEU A 162 5.27 5.73 -17.86
CA LEU A 162 4.98 5.02 -16.63
C LEU A 162 3.50 4.71 -16.49
N HIS A 163 2.61 5.67 -16.80
CA HIS A 163 1.16 5.45 -16.75
C HIS A 163 0.73 4.27 -17.63
N HIS A 164 1.16 4.24 -18.90
CA HIS A 164 0.85 3.13 -19.81
C HIS A 164 1.46 1.79 -19.38
N CYS A 165 2.67 1.81 -18.79
CA CYS A 165 3.26 0.60 -18.24
C CYS A 165 2.46 0.05 -17.05
N VAL A 166 1.99 0.92 -16.14
CA VAL A 166 1.13 0.52 -15.02
C VAL A 166 -0.19 -0.07 -15.53
N GLU A 167 -0.83 0.56 -16.52
CA GLU A 167 -2.03 0.00 -17.17
C GLU A 167 -1.78 -1.36 -17.84
N ALA A 168 -0.58 -1.59 -18.37
CA ALA A 168 -0.18 -2.88 -18.93
C ALA A 168 0.12 -3.95 -17.87
N GLY A 169 0.21 -3.58 -16.59
CA GLY A 169 0.44 -4.49 -15.47
C GLY A 169 1.83 -4.42 -14.85
N LEU A 170 2.54 -3.30 -15.00
CA LEU A 170 3.83 -3.06 -14.34
C LEU A 170 3.68 -3.05 -12.81
N ASP A 171 4.40 -3.93 -12.12
CA ASP A 171 4.28 -4.08 -10.65
C ASP A 171 5.26 -3.16 -9.88
N THR A 172 6.45 -2.89 -10.44
CA THR A 172 7.49 -2.07 -9.81
C THR A 172 8.21 -1.19 -10.85
N ALA A 173 8.76 -0.05 -10.43
CA ALA A 173 9.44 0.88 -11.33
C ALA A 173 10.67 1.51 -10.66
N ILE A 174 11.74 1.66 -11.43
CA ILE A 174 12.94 2.40 -11.02
C ILE A 174 12.83 3.82 -11.60
N ILE A 175 12.49 4.78 -10.74
CA ILE A 175 12.26 6.19 -11.09
C ILE A 175 12.90 7.13 -10.07
N ASN A 176 13.12 8.38 -10.49
CA ASN A 176 13.27 9.50 -9.56
C ASN A 176 11.89 10.15 -9.38
N PRO A 177 11.27 10.07 -8.19
CA PRO A 177 9.94 10.66 -7.95
C PRO A 177 9.87 12.17 -8.18
N ALA A 178 10.99 12.89 -8.05
CA ALA A 178 11.04 14.32 -8.32
C ALA A 178 10.92 14.67 -9.82
N HIS A 179 11.12 13.69 -10.70
CA HIS A 179 11.10 13.86 -12.16
C HIS A 179 9.82 13.31 -12.81
N VAL A 180 8.82 12.94 -12.02
CA VAL A 180 7.55 12.39 -12.51
C VAL A 180 6.42 13.31 -12.08
N LYS A 181 5.37 13.42 -12.90
CA LYS A 181 4.13 14.14 -12.64
C LYS A 181 2.96 13.15 -12.72
N PRO A 182 1.88 13.33 -11.93
CA PRO A 182 0.65 12.58 -12.14
C PRO A 182 0.13 12.78 -13.57
N TYR A 183 -0.29 11.70 -14.23
CA TYR A 183 -0.70 11.73 -15.64
C TYR A 183 -1.79 12.77 -15.93
N PHE A 184 -2.78 12.88 -15.03
CA PHE A 184 -3.91 13.80 -15.18
C PHE A 184 -3.51 15.28 -15.04
N GLU A 185 -2.40 15.59 -14.36
CA GLU A 185 -1.88 16.96 -14.18
C GLU A 185 -1.04 17.44 -15.38
N ILE A 186 -0.69 16.55 -16.31
CA ILE A 186 0.07 16.92 -17.51
C ILE A 186 -0.88 17.59 -18.51
N PRO A 187 -0.53 18.77 -19.08
CA PRO A 187 -1.36 19.44 -20.09
C PRO A 187 -1.69 18.53 -21.29
N ASP A 188 -2.89 18.68 -21.87
CA ASP A 188 -3.38 17.83 -22.96
C ASP A 188 -2.45 17.80 -24.17
N ASP A 189 -1.89 18.94 -24.56
CA ASP A 189 -0.98 19.04 -25.70
C ASP A 189 0.33 18.29 -25.43
N GLU A 190 0.89 18.41 -24.23
CA GLU A 190 2.09 17.68 -23.79
C GLU A 190 1.82 16.17 -23.71
N ARG A 191 0.66 15.76 -23.17
CA ARG A 191 0.22 14.35 -23.15
C ARG A 191 0.10 13.79 -24.57
N LYS A 192 -0.52 14.55 -25.47
CA LYS A 192 -0.72 14.12 -26.86
C LYS A 192 0.61 13.91 -27.55
N LEU A 193 1.54 14.87 -27.46
CA LEU A 193 2.86 14.75 -28.06
C LEU A 193 3.65 13.56 -27.48
N ALA A 194 3.59 13.33 -26.17
CA ALA A 194 4.23 12.18 -25.55
C ALA A 194 3.61 10.85 -26.00
N ASN A 195 2.28 10.77 -26.11
CA ASN A 195 1.57 9.59 -26.62
C ASN A 195 1.89 9.32 -28.09
N ASP A 196 1.95 10.36 -28.92
CA ASP A 196 2.29 10.23 -30.33
C ASP A 196 3.71 9.68 -30.49
N LEU A 197 4.64 10.04 -29.59
CA LEU A 197 6.00 9.50 -29.54
C LEU A 197 6.05 8.06 -29.01
N ILE A 198 5.35 7.74 -27.92
CA ILE A 198 5.35 6.40 -27.30
C ILE A 198 4.77 5.33 -28.24
N PHE A 199 3.67 5.67 -28.94
CA PHE A 199 2.94 4.75 -29.82
C PHE A 199 3.30 4.92 -31.30
N ASP A 200 4.40 5.60 -31.59
CA ASP A 200 4.90 5.78 -32.96
C ASP A 200 3.81 6.20 -33.97
N ARG A 201 3.11 7.30 -33.67
CA ARG A 201 2.03 7.83 -34.54
C ARG A 201 2.58 8.68 -35.68
N ARG A 202 3.67 8.22 -36.30
CA ARG A 202 4.32 8.89 -37.42
C ARG A 202 3.45 8.83 -38.69
N THR A 203 3.38 9.95 -39.39
CA THR A 203 2.78 10.07 -40.73
C THR A 203 3.78 10.77 -41.66
N PRO A 204 3.60 10.76 -43.00
CA PRO A 204 4.51 11.46 -43.91
C PRO A 204 4.70 12.95 -43.59
N GLU A 205 3.70 13.59 -42.97
CA GLU A 205 3.70 15.00 -42.60
C GLU A 205 4.06 15.27 -41.12
N HIS A 206 4.19 14.22 -40.29
CA HIS A 206 4.39 14.35 -38.85
C HIS A 206 5.36 13.31 -38.31
N ASP A 207 6.52 13.78 -37.82
CA ASP A 207 7.44 12.97 -37.03
C ASP A 207 7.28 13.28 -35.52
N PRO A 208 6.80 12.32 -34.71
CA PRO A 208 6.55 12.54 -33.29
C PRO A 208 7.80 12.97 -32.50
N LEU A 209 8.98 12.42 -32.81
CA LEU A 209 10.21 12.77 -32.09
C LEU A 209 10.61 14.21 -32.37
N ALA A 210 10.62 14.62 -33.64
CA ALA A 210 10.94 15.98 -34.04
C ALA A 210 9.93 16.99 -33.45
N ALA A 211 8.64 16.67 -33.48
CA ALA A 211 7.59 17.51 -32.88
C ALA A 211 7.77 17.64 -31.35
N PHE A 212 8.07 16.54 -30.66
CA PHE A 212 8.31 16.53 -29.22
C PHE A 212 9.54 17.38 -28.85
N ILE A 213 10.67 17.22 -29.56
CA ILE A 213 11.88 18.02 -29.33
C ILE A 213 11.59 19.51 -29.59
N ALA A 214 11.00 19.85 -30.74
CA ALA A 214 10.70 21.24 -31.11
C ALA A 214 9.79 21.94 -30.09
N PHE A 215 8.83 21.21 -29.49
CA PHE A 215 7.98 21.76 -28.44
C PHE A 215 8.79 22.19 -27.22
N TYR A 216 9.71 21.36 -26.73
CA TYR A 216 10.51 21.65 -25.53
C TYR A 216 11.76 22.51 -25.79
N GLU A 217 12.18 22.68 -27.04
CA GLU A 217 13.21 23.66 -27.42
C GLU A 217 12.63 25.09 -27.48
N ASN A 218 11.41 25.24 -28.00
CA ASN A 218 10.72 26.53 -28.08
C ASN A 218 10.05 26.94 -26.76
N THR A 219 9.72 25.96 -25.92
CA THR A 219 9.33 26.20 -24.54
C THR A 219 10.60 26.34 -23.70
N SER A 220 11.35 27.43 -23.91
CA SER A 220 12.34 27.85 -22.92
C SER A 220 11.67 27.85 -21.56
N MET A 221 12.36 27.36 -20.52
CA MET A 221 11.92 27.49 -19.13
C MET A 221 11.87 28.97 -18.75
N GLU A 222 10.92 29.73 -19.31
CA GLU A 222 10.20 30.66 -18.49
C GLU A 222 9.63 29.77 -17.39
N VAL A 223 10.29 29.84 -16.24
CA VAL A 223 9.59 29.85 -14.98
C VAL A 223 8.54 30.94 -15.19
N GLU A 224 7.41 30.60 -15.83
CA GLU A 224 6.20 31.36 -15.65
C GLU A 224 6.15 31.48 -14.14
N SER A 225 6.29 32.72 -13.67
CA SER A 225 5.96 33.10 -12.32
C SER A 225 4.52 32.64 -12.16
N ALA A 226 4.35 31.38 -11.75
CA ALA A 226 3.11 30.67 -11.90
C ALA A 226 2.13 31.48 -11.10
N VAL A 227 1.18 32.11 -11.80
CA VAL A 227 0.02 32.72 -11.18
C VAL A 227 -0.49 31.65 -10.23
N ASP A 228 -0.46 31.92 -8.93
CA ASP A 228 -0.84 30.93 -7.93
C ASP A 228 -2.25 30.44 -8.34
N PRO A 229 -2.40 29.16 -8.75
CA PRO A 229 -3.67 28.66 -9.27
C PRO A 229 -4.78 28.82 -8.25
N THR A 230 -4.41 28.90 -6.97
CA THR A 230 -5.33 29.08 -5.85
C THR A 230 -5.68 30.54 -5.57
N ALA A 231 -5.02 31.52 -6.19
CA ALA A 231 -5.21 32.94 -5.89
C ALA A 231 -6.66 33.43 -6.05
N ALA A 232 -7.40 32.86 -7.01
CA ALA A 232 -8.80 33.18 -7.30
C ALA A 232 -9.80 32.15 -6.72
N MET A 233 -9.33 31.10 -6.06
CA MET A 233 -10.17 30.05 -5.49
C MET A 233 -10.76 30.46 -4.14
N GLU A 234 -11.92 29.91 -3.80
CA GLU A 234 -12.44 29.99 -2.44
C GLU A 234 -11.55 29.19 -1.46
N PRO A 235 -11.48 29.55 -0.16
CA PRO A 235 -10.53 28.94 0.77
C PRO A 235 -10.61 27.42 0.87
N GLU A 236 -11.83 26.88 0.88
CA GLU A 236 -12.07 25.44 0.88
C GLU A 236 -11.57 24.75 -0.38
N GLU A 237 -11.81 25.34 -1.56
CA GLU A 237 -11.37 24.82 -2.85
C GLU A 237 -9.85 24.85 -2.95
N ALA A 238 -9.24 25.94 -2.49
CA ALA A 238 -7.78 26.09 -2.44
C ALA A 238 -7.12 25.05 -1.53
N LEU A 239 -7.69 24.77 -0.35
CA LEU A 239 -7.18 23.75 0.56
C LEU A 239 -7.27 22.35 -0.04
N HIS A 240 -8.42 22.00 -0.60
CA HIS A 240 -8.62 20.72 -1.29
C HIS A 240 -7.60 20.57 -2.42
N TRP A 241 -7.47 21.60 -3.25
CA TRP A 241 -6.52 21.63 -4.36
C TRP A 241 -5.07 21.48 -3.89
N LYS A 242 -4.67 22.20 -2.82
CA LYS A 242 -3.30 22.13 -2.28
C LYS A 242 -2.96 20.74 -1.73
N ILE A 243 -3.91 20.06 -1.07
CA ILE A 243 -3.71 18.68 -0.61
C ILE A 243 -3.54 17.74 -1.81
N LEU A 244 -4.44 17.83 -2.79
CA LEU A 244 -4.43 16.99 -3.98
C LEU A 244 -3.14 17.16 -4.80
N HIS A 245 -2.69 18.41 -4.96
CA HIS A 245 -1.51 18.79 -5.75
C HIS A 245 -0.22 18.91 -4.94
N ARG A 246 -0.24 18.46 -3.68
CA ARG A 246 0.94 18.32 -2.81
C ARG A 246 1.66 19.66 -2.57
N LYS A 247 0.90 20.74 -2.43
CA LYS A 247 1.42 22.11 -2.22
C LYS A 247 1.36 22.49 -0.75
N LYS A 248 2.50 22.35 -0.07
CA LYS A 248 2.62 22.67 1.37
C LYS A 248 2.78 24.15 1.68
N ASP A 249 3.20 24.95 0.71
CA ASP A 249 3.54 26.35 0.94
C ASP A 249 2.28 27.21 1.09
N GLY A 250 2.23 27.94 2.21
CA GLY A 250 1.12 28.82 2.57
C GLY A 250 -0.17 28.11 2.99
N VAL A 251 -0.17 26.78 3.18
CA VAL A 251 -1.40 26.03 3.49
C VAL A 251 -2.07 26.51 4.78
N GLU A 252 -1.29 27.00 5.75
CA GLU A 252 -1.78 27.53 7.02
C GLU A 252 -2.66 28.77 6.82
N GLU A 253 -2.28 29.70 5.95
CA GLU A 253 -3.06 30.91 5.68
C GLU A 253 -4.42 30.56 5.05
N TRP A 254 -4.47 29.50 4.26
CA TRP A 254 -5.71 29.00 3.68
C TRP A 254 -6.60 28.31 4.70
N ILE A 255 -6.01 27.62 5.69
CA ILE A 255 -6.75 27.12 6.86
C ILE A 255 -7.37 28.28 7.62
N ASP A 256 -6.60 29.32 7.95
CA ASP A 256 -7.09 30.49 8.69
C ASP A 256 -8.31 31.12 7.99
N ARG A 257 -8.21 31.31 6.67
CA ARG A 257 -9.30 31.86 5.85
C ARG A 257 -10.53 30.94 5.80
N ALA A 258 -10.32 29.64 5.64
CA ALA A 258 -11.42 28.67 5.57
C ALA A 258 -12.14 28.54 6.92
N VAL A 259 -11.39 28.58 8.03
CA VAL A 259 -11.97 28.54 9.39
C VAL A 259 -12.83 29.76 9.66
N VAL A 260 -12.39 30.97 9.26
CA VAL A 260 -13.21 32.19 9.42
C VAL A 260 -14.54 32.08 8.68
N LYS A 261 -14.56 31.39 7.53
CA LYS A 261 -15.74 31.24 6.68
C LYS A 261 -16.67 30.11 7.12
N LEU A 262 -16.11 28.95 7.45
CA LEU A 262 -16.86 27.69 7.63
C LEU A 262 -16.83 27.16 9.07
N GLY A 263 -15.88 27.61 9.89
CA GLY A 263 -15.57 27.03 11.20
C GLY A 263 -14.60 25.85 11.11
N ALA A 264 -13.88 25.57 12.21
CA ALA A 264 -12.80 24.58 12.20
C ALA A 264 -13.27 23.13 11.96
N VAL A 265 -14.39 22.73 12.56
CA VAL A 265 -14.94 21.38 12.39
C VAL A 265 -15.42 21.13 10.95
N PRO A 266 -16.18 22.03 10.30
CA PRO A 266 -16.51 21.87 8.88
C PRO A 266 -15.29 21.88 7.95
N VAL A 267 -14.27 22.70 8.20
CA VAL A 267 -13.02 22.64 7.41
C VAL A 267 -12.37 21.25 7.48
N LEU A 268 -12.33 20.63 8.67
CA LEU A 268 -11.83 19.27 8.81
C LEU A 268 -12.69 18.29 7.99
N ASN A 269 -14.00 18.25 8.27
CA ASN A 269 -14.92 17.21 7.80
C ASN A 269 -15.29 17.32 6.31
N ASP A 270 -15.44 18.55 5.81
CA ASP A 270 -16.01 18.81 4.49
C ASP A 270 -14.95 19.22 3.46
N VAL A 271 -13.71 19.51 3.90
CA VAL A 271 -12.62 19.93 3.01
C VAL A 271 -11.42 19.01 3.10
N LEU A 272 -10.75 18.95 4.25
CA LEU A 272 -9.46 18.26 4.37
C LEU A 272 -9.61 16.74 4.20
N LEU A 273 -10.67 16.17 4.77
CA LEU A 273 -10.92 14.72 4.74
C LEU A 273 -11.40 14.23 3.37
N PRO A 274 -12.34 14.90 2.69
CA PRO A 274 -12.66 14.61 1.30
C PRO A 274 -11.45 14.71 0.36
N ALA A 275 -10.58 15.71 0.53
CA ALA A 275 -9.36 15.84 -0.26
C ALA A 275 -8.42 14.63 -0.07
N MET A 276 -8.21 14.19 1.19
CA MET A 276 -7.38 13.02 1.46
C MET A 276 -8.01 11.72 0.97
N LYS A 277 -9.35 11.62 1.01
CA LYS A 277 -10.08 10.50 0.42
C LYS A 277 -9.85 10.44 -1.09
N GLU A 278 -9.94 11.55 -1.80
CA GLU A 278 -9.68 11.61 -3.24
C GLU A 278 -8.25 11.18 -3.59
N VAL A 279 -7.25 11.61 -2.80
CA VAL A 279 -5.86 11.13 -2.95
C VAL A 279 -5.79 9.60 -2.82
N GLY A 280 -6.50 9.03 -1.85
CA GLY A 280 -6.60 7.59 -1.65
C GLY A 280 -7.28 6.86 -2.82
N ASP A 281 -8.38 7.40 -3.32
CA ASP A 281 -9.12 6.86 -4.46
C ASP A 281 -8.23 6.87 -5.73
N LYS A 282 -7.51 7.96 -5.97
CA LYS A 282 -6.54 8.09 -7.08
C LYS A 282 -5.36 7.13 -6.97
N PHE A 283 -4.85 6.89 -5.76
CA PHE A 283 -3.83 5.87 -5.53
C PHE A 283 -4.36 4.46 -5.82
N GLY A 284 -5.58 4.16 -5.36
CA GLY A 284 -6.25 2.87 -5.63
C GLY A 284 -6.53 2.63 -7.11
N ALA A 285 -6.76 3.70 -7.88
CA ALA A 285 -6.92 3.67 -9.33
C ALA A 285 -5.59 3.61 -10.12
N GLY A 286 -4.44 3.71 -9.45
CA GLY A 286 -3.13 3.76 -10.10
C GLY A 286 -2.79 5.11 -10.75
N GLU A 287 -3.60 6.15 -10.52
CA GLU A 287 -3.35 7.52 -11.02
C GLU A 287 -2.25 8.25 -10.23
N LEU A 288 -2.07 7.87 -8.96
CA LEU A 288 -1.01 8.36 -8.09
C LEU A 288 -0.09 7.22 -7.65
N ILE A 289 1.20 7.52 -7.56
CA ILE A 289 2.19 6.63 -6.96
C ILE A 289 2.35 6.93 -5.47
N LEU A 290 2.83 5.94 -4.70
CA LEU A 290 3.01 6.06 -3.24
C LEU A 290 3.77 7.34 -2.81
N PRO A 291 4.88 7.78 -3.45
CA PRO A 291 5.54 9.02 -3.10
C PRO A 291 4.63 10.26 -3.10
N PHE A 292 3.67 10.33 -4.03
CA PHE A 292 2.73 11.46 -4.11
C PHE A 292 1.71 11.43 -2.99
N VAL A 293 1.24 10.25 -2.61
CA VAL A 293 0.36 10.07 -1.45
C VAL A 293 1.05 10.54 -0.17
N LEU A 294 2.33 10.19 0.01
CA LEU A 294 3.12 10.62 1.17
C LEU A 294 3.31 12.14 1.22
N GLN A 295 3.53 12.78 0.07
CA GLN A 295 3.61 14.24 0.00
C GLN A 295 2.27 14.91 0.33
N SER A 296 1.15 14.40 -0.19
CA SER A 296 -0.19 14.89 0.18
C SER A 296 -0.46 14.70 1.67
N ALA A 297 -0.01 13.59 2.25
CA ALA A 297 -0.11 13.36 3.70
C ALA A 297 0.73 14.35 4.52
N GLU A 298 1.88 14.81 4.01
CA GLU A 298 2.68 15.87 4.64
C GLU A 298 1.93 17.21 4.64
N VAL A 299 1.29 17.57 3.51
CA VAL A 299 0.42 18.76 3.42
C VAL A 299 -0.75 18.65 4.40
N MET A 300 -1.42 17.50 4.43
CA MET A 300 -2.53 17.21 5.33
C MET A 300 -2.12 17.34 6.79
N LYS A 301 -0.97 16.79 7.18
CA LYS A 301 -0.43 16.91 8.54
C LYS A 301 -0.23 18.37 8.94
N ARG A 302 0.33 19.19 8.03
CA ARG A 302 0.57 20.62 8.25
C ARG A 302 -0.74 21.39 8.36
N ALA A 303 -1.71 21.10 7.49
CA ALA A 303 -3.04 21.69 7.50
C ALA A 303 -3.81 21.37 8.80
N VAL A 304 -3.79 20.11 9.25
CA VAL A 304 -4.41 19.69 10.52
C VAL A 304 -3.73 20.35 11.71
N ALA A 305 -2.39 20.41 11.75
CA ALA A 305 -1.66 21.07 12.83
C ALA A 305 -2.02 22.56 12.96
N GLN A 306 -2.28 23.26 11.84
CA GLN A 306 -2.78 24.64 11.89
C GLN A 306 -4.23 24.68 12.35
N LEU A 307 -5.08 23.78 11.86
CA LEU A 307 -6.49 23.71 12.20
C LEU A 307 -6.72 23.45 13.70
N GLU A 308 -5.83 22.69 14.34
CA GLU A 308 -5.81 22.44 15.78
C GLU A 308 -5.76 23.72 16.62
N ASN A 309 -5.21 24.83 16.10
CA ASN A 309 -5.22 26.12 16.81
C ASN A 309 -6.63 26.74 16.93
N TYR A 310 -7.58 26.30 16.10
CA TYR A 310 -8.93 26.85 16.01
C TYR A 310 -10.01 25.92 16.56
N LEU A 311 -9.67 24.67 16.81
CA LEU A 311 -10.55 23.74 17.48
C LEU A 311 -10.55 24.13 18.96
N GLU A 312 -11.65 24.71 19.44
CA GLU A 312 -11.81 25.04 20.84
C GLU A 312 -11.50 23.80 21.69
N LYS A 313 -10.49 23.90 22.55
CA LYS A 313 -10.39 23.01 23.70
C LYS A 313 -11.56 23.36 24.60
N ALA A 314 -12.70 22.70 24.39
CA ALA A 314 -13.81 22.72 25.32
C ALA A 314 -13.35 22.03 26.61
N GLU A 315 -12.64 22.76 27.47
CA GLU A 315 -12.40 22.34 28.84
C GLU A 315 -13.75 22.30 29.57
N GLY A 316 -14.25 21.09 29.82
CA GLY A 316 -15.30 20.83 30.79
C GLY A 316 -16.65 20.33 30.26
N GLN A 317 -16.88 20.28 28.94
CA GLN A 317 -18.03 19.58 28.36
C GLN A 317 -17.55 18.51 27.39
N THR A 318 -17.81 17.25 27.74
CA THR A 318 -17.46 16.09 26.93
C THR A 318 -18.71 15.40 26.44
N LYS A 319 -18.74 15.03 25.15
CA LYS A 319 -19.79 14.16 24.59
C LYS A 319 -19.71 12.73 25.13
N GLY A 320 -18.52 12.34 25.62
CA GLY A 320 -18.23 11.02 26.15
C GLY A 320 -16.72 10.81 26.30
N LYS A 321 -16.33 9.88 27.16
CA LYS A 321 -14.94 9.53 27.46
C LYS A 321 -14.55 8.24 26.76
N VAL A 322 -13.42 8.23 26.08
CA VAL A 322 -12.92 7.04 25.36
C VAL A 322 -11.51 6.71 25.82
N VAL A 323 -11.25 5.45 26.17
CA VAL A 323 -9.88 4.95 26.35
C VAL A 323 -9.41 4.35 25.04
N LEU A 324 -8.29 4.83 24.50
CA LEU A 324 -7.69 4.32 23.26
C LEU A 324 -6.36 3.64 23.53
N ALA A 325 -6.13 2.50 22.91
CA ALA A 325 -4.87 1.77 23.02
C ALA A 325 -4.53 0.96 21.76
N THR A 326 -3.25 0.90 21.43
CA THR A 326 -2.72 -0.15 20.55
C THR A 326 -2.43 -1.38 21.41
N VAL A 327 -2.97 -2.52 21.01
CA VAL A 327 -2.95 -3.75 21.82
C VAL A 327 -1.54 -4.27 22.10
N TYR A 328 -1.40 -5.08 23.15
CA TYR A 328 -0.12 -5.67 23.55
C TYR A 328 0.57 -6.43 22.42
N GLY A 329 1.89 -6.21 22.29
CA GLY A 329 2.72 -6.79 21.24
C GLY A 329 2.68 -6.05 19.90
N ASP A 330 1.87 -4.98 19.78
CA ASP A 330 1.79 -4.16 18.57
C ASP A 330 2.39 -2.76 18.81
N VAL A 331 3.28 -2.34 17.92
CA VAL A 331 4.06 -1.10 18.04
C VAL A 331 3.56 0.02 17.13
N HIS A 332 2.58 -0.28 16.27
CA HIS A 332 2.08 0.65 15.28
C HIS A 332 0.98 1.53 15.89
N ASP A 333 1.13 2.86 15.80
CA ASP A 333 0.29 3.83 16.50
C ASP A 333 -0.29 4.93 15.59
N ILE A 334 0.02 4.93 14.29
CA ILE A 334 -0.43 5.97 13.33
C ILE A 334 -1.95 6.01 13.27
N GLY A 335 -2.61 4.87 13.01
CA GLY A 335 -4.07 4.80 12.90
C GLY A 335 -4.79 5.21 14.19
N LYS A 336 -4.29 4.74 15.35
CA LYS A 336 -4.80 5.14 16.67
C LYS A 336 -4.66 6.65 16.90
N SER A 337 -3.53 7.25 16.54
CA SER A 337 -3.28 8.68 16.73
C SER A 337 -4.22 9.53 15.89
N LEU A 338 -4.56 9.07 14.68
CA LEU A 338 -5.58 9.70 13.84
C LEU A 338 -6.98 9.62 14.49
N VAL A 339 -7.36 8.45 15.02
CA VAL A 339 -8.64 8.27 15.74
C VAL A 339 -8.70 9.17 16.98
N ASN A 340 -7.61 9.25 17.76
CA ASN A 340 -7.50 10.13 18.92
C ASN A 340 -7.76 11.59 18.53
N THR A 341 -7.08 12.07 17.49
CA THR A 341 -7.25 13.43 16.96
C THR A 341 -8.69 13.69 16.54
N ILE A 342 -9.29 12.78 15.78
CA ILE A 342 -10.68 12.92 15.31
C ILE A 342 -11.69 12.93 16.46
N LEU A 343 -11.60 12.00 17.41
CA LEU A 343 -12.53 11.96 18.54
C LEU A 343 -12.38 13.21 19.43
N THR A 344 -11.15 13.60 19.74
CA THR A 344 -10.87 14.81 20.54
C THR A 344 -11.45 16.05 19.87
N ASN A 345 -11.24 16.21 18.57
CA ASN A 345 -11.72 17.35 17.80
C ASN A 345 -13.25 17.39 17.65
N ASN A 346 -13.93 16.26 17.89
CA ASN A 346 -15.39 16.16 17.82
C ASN A 346 -16.06 16.21 19.21
N GLY A 347 -15.32 16.62 20.25
CA GLY A 347 -15.86 16.89 21.59
C GLY A 347 -15.84 15.70 22.54
N TYR A 348 -15.12 14.62 22.22
CA TYR A 348 -14.88 13.50 23.13
C TYR A 348 -13.63 13.73 23.97
N THR A 349 -13.62 13.22 25.20
CA THR A 349 -12.40 13.16 26.02
C THR A 349 -11.69 11.85 25.78
N VAL A 350 -10.51 11.90 25.16
CA VAL A 350 -9.74 10.70 24.82
C VAL A 350 -8.58 10.50 25.78
N TYR A 351 -8.52 9.30 26.37
CA TYR A 351 -7.40 8.83 27.19
C TYR A 351 -6.58 7.83 26.38
N ASP A 352 -5.55 8.34 25.72
CA ASP A 352 -4.65 7.55 24.88
C ASP A 352 -3.54 6.90 25.72
N LEU A 353 -3.54 5.57 25.78
CA LEU A 353 -2.56 4.77 26.51
C LEU A 353 -1.31 4.43 25.70
N GLY A 354 -1.25 4.84 24.42
CA GLY A 354 -0.12 4.56 23.54
C GLY A 354 -0.14 3.14 22.97
N LYS A 355 1.03 2.50 22.94
CA LYS A 355 1.27 1.23 22.23
C LYS A 355 1.81 0.13 23.12
N GLN A 356 1.64 -1.11 22.65
CA GLN A 356 1.94 -2.33 23.41
C GLN A 356 1.23 -2.38 24.77
N VAL A 357 -0.05 -1.98 24.83
CA VAL A 357 -0.75 -1.85 26.11
C VAL A 357 -1.42 -3.17 26.50
N PRO A 358 -1.13 -3.73 27.70
CA PRO A 358 -1.84 -4.90 28.21
C PRO A 358 -3.33 -4.66 28.45
N VAL A 359 -4.16 -5.69 28.21
CA VAL A 359 -5.62 -5.63 28.40
C VAL A 359 -6.02 -5.15 29.79
N ASN A 360 -5.34 -5.61 30.85
CA ASN A 360 -5.63 -5.19 32.22
C ASN A 360 -5.45 -3.69 32.41
N THR A 361 -4.38 -3.11 31.87
CA THR A 361 -4.11 -1.66 31.96
C THR A 361 -5.19 -0.85 31.25
N ILE A 362 -5.69 -1.34 30.11
CA ILE A 362 -6.79 -0.71 29.37
C ILE A 362 -8.06 -0.69 30.22
N ILE A 363 -8.43 -1.83 30.79
CA ILE A 363 -9.63 -1.97 31.62
C ILE A 363 -9.51 -1.13 32.90
N GLU A 364 -8.38 -1.18 33.59
CA GLU A 364 -8.12 -0.39 34.79
C GLU A 364 -8.25 1.10 34.49
N LYS A 365 -7.69 1.58 33.35
CA LYS A 365 -7.84 2.97 32.95
C LYS A 365 -9.29 3.33 32.66
N ALA A 366 -10.03 2.45 31.96
CA ALA A 366 -11.43 2.68 31.65
C ALA A 366 -12.29 2.82 32.91
N GLN A 367 -11.99 2.02 33.95
CA GLN A 367 -12.64 2.15 35.25
C GLN A 367 -12.21 3.43 35.99
N GLU A 368 -10.92 3.75 36.01
CA GLU A 368 -10.36 4.93 36.67
C GLU A 368 -11.01 6.23 36.17
N VAL A 369 -11.18 6.36 34.86
CA VAL A 369 -11.68 7.60 34.24
C VAL A 369 -13.20 7.62 34.07
N GLY A 370 -13.86 6.48 34.32
CA GLY A 370 -15.26 6.25 34.00
C GLY A 370 -15.51 6.42 32.50
N ALA A 371 -14.81 5.64 31.68
CA ALA A 371 -14.93 5.69 30.23
C ALA A 371 -16.31 5.20 29.75
N ASP A 372 -16.80 5.79 28.67
CA ASP A 372 -18.04 5.38 28.01
C ASP A 372 -17.78 4.30 26.95
N ALA A 373 -16.56 4.25 26.40
CA ALA A 373 -16.15 3.21 25.45
C ALA A 373 -14.63 2.96 25.47
N ILE A 374 -14.21 1.82 24.90
CA ILE A 374 -12.80 1.46 24.73
C ILE A 374 -12.53 1.22 23.24
N GLY A 375 -11.54 1.92 22.69
CA GLY A 375 -11.06 1.71 21.32
C GLY A 375 -9.73 0.95 21.27
N LEU A 376 -9.69 -0.10 20.46
CA LEU A 376 -8.52 -0.98 20.29
C LEU A 376 -8.03 -0.96 18.84
N SER A 377 -6.73 -0.73 18.68
CA SER A 377 -6.05 -0.78 17.38
C SER A 377 -5.08 -1.96 17.31
N ALA A 378 -5.08 -2.70 16.19
CA ALA A 378 -4.07 -3.70 15.85
C ALA A 378 -3.73 -3.68 14.36
N LEU A 379 -2.45 -3.69 14.03
CA LEU A 379 -1.96 -3.81 12.65
C LEU A 379 -1.65 -5.27 12.30
N LEU A 380 -1.18 -6.07 13.25
CA LEU A 380 -0.77 -7.46 13.00
C LEU A 380 -1.89 -8.46 13.31
N VAL A 381 -1.98 -9.53 12.49
CA VAL A 381 -2.93 -10.63 12.72
C VAL A 381 -2.61 -11.41 14.01
N SER A 382 -1.35 -11.45 14.43
CA SER A 382 -0.94 -12.09 15.68
C SER A 382 -1.42 -11.32 16.91
N THR A 383 -1.41 -9.98 16.85
CA THR A 383 -1.76 -9.08 17.96
C THR A 383 -3.26 -8.82 18.03
N SER A 384 -4.00 -8.94 16.92
CA SER A 384 -5.47 -8.80 16.92
C SER A 384 -6.18 -9.74 17.90
N LYS A 385 -5.58 -10.89 18.23
CA LYS A 385 -6.07 -11.83 19.26
C LYS A 385 -6.25 -11.22 20.66
N GLN A 386 -5.63 -10.07 20.93
CA GLN A 386 -5.85 -9.32 22.18
C GLN A 386 -7.27 -8.73 22.27
N MET A 387 -7.92 -8.44 21.14
CA MET A 387 -9.28 -7.86 21.10
C MET A 387 -10.35 -8.79 21.70
N PRO A 388 -10.47 -10.08 21.28
CA PRO A 388 -11.40 -11.00 21.93
C PRO A 388 -11.05 -11.29 23.39
N LEU A 389 -9.77 -11.27 23.76
CA LEU A 389 -9.36 -11.41 25.17
C LEU A 389 -9.89 -10.25 26.02
N CYS A 390 -9.86 -9.02 25.50
CA CYS A 390 -10.44 -7.86 26.16
C CYS A 390 -11.94 -8.01 26.38
N ALA A 391 -12.70 -8.43 25.36
CA ALA A 391 -14.14 -8.66 25.49
C ALA A 391 -14.49 -9.73 26.53
N GLN A 392 -13.75 -10.84 26.53
CA GLN A 392 -13.92 -11.91 27.52
C GLN A 392 -13.62 -11.44 28.94
N GLU A 393 -12.58 -10.63 29.11
CA GLU A 393 -12.19 -10.13 30.43
C GLU A 393 -13.18 -9.09 30.98
N LEU A 394 -13.68 -8.19 30.12
CA LEU A 394 -14.77 -7.29 30.46
C LEU A 394 -16.02 -8.05 30.89
N HIS A 395 -16.39 -9.09 30.14
CA HIS A 395 -17.54 -9.94 30.45
C HIS A 395 -17.40 -10.65 31.81
N LYS A 396 -16.25 -11.29 32.05
CA LYS A 396 -15.95 -11.96 33.33
C LYS A 396 -16.01 -11.03 34.53
N ARG A 397 -15.63 -9.76 34.34
CA ARG A 397 -15.66 -8.72 35.38
C ARG A 397 -17.02 -8.03 35.50
N GLY A 398 -18.00 -8.38 34.67
CA GLY A 398 -19.31 -7.74 34.63
C GLY A 398 -19.25 -6.27 34.18
N LEU A 399 -18.22 -5.89 33.42
CA LEU A 399 -18.03 -4.53 32.92
C LEU A 399 -18.67 -4.39 31.53
N SER A 400 -19.41 -3.30 31.32
CA SER A 400 -20.24 -3.08 30.13
C SER A 400 -19.74 -1.93 29.26
N TYR A 401 -18.44 -1.87 28.99
CA TYR A 401 -17.86 -0.89 28.06
C TYR A 401 -17.95 -1.43 26.62
N PRO A 402 -18.64 -0.73 25.69
CA PRO A 402 -18.59 -1.04 24.26
C PRO A 402 -17.16 -1.02 23.74
N LEU A 403 -16.85 -1.98 22.85
CA LEU A 403 -15.54 -2.09 22.22
C LEU A 403 -15.58 -1.60 20.77
N LEU A 404 -14.81 -0.58 20.44
CA LEU A 404 -14.56 -0.16 19.07
C LEU A 404 -13.22 -0.76 18.61
N VAL A 405 -13.24 -1.58 17.57
CA VAL A 405 -12.04 -2.33 17.12
C VAL A 405 -11.72 -2.01 15.66
N GLY A 406 -10.45 -1.75 15.38
CA GLY A 406 -9.99 -1.40 14.04
C GLY A 406 -8.49 -1.66 13.81
N GLY A 407 -8.05 -1.33 12.60
CA GLY A 407 -6.68 -1.53 12.13
C GLY A 407 -6.60 -2.51 10.96
N ALA A 408 -5.47 -2.49 10.24
CA ALA A 408 -5.33 -3.14 8.93
C ALA A 408 -5.58 -4.66 8.92
N ALA A 409 -5.31 -5.34 10.05
CA ALA A 409 -5.56 -6.77 10.19
C ALA A 409 -7.02 -7.12 10.56
N ILE A 410 -7.86 -6.13 10.83
CA ILE A 410 -9.23 -6.31 11.32
C ILE A 410 -10.21 -6.21 10.16
N ASN A 411 -11.22 -7.07 10.18
CA ASN A 411 -12.30 -7.05 9.19
C ASN A 411 -13.61 -7.52 9.84
N PRO A 412 -14.77 -7.34 9.18
CA PRO A 412 -16.06 -7.73 9.73
C PRO A 412 -16.15 -9.22 10.10
N SER A 413 -15.42 -10.10 9.40
CA SER A 413 -15.42 -11.53 9.70
C SER A 413 -14.67 -11.88 10.98
N PHE A 414 -13.56 -11.19 11.25
CA PHE A 414 -12.83 -11.33 12.49
C PHE A 414 -13.70 -10.91 13.69
N VAL A 415 -14.33 -9.73 13.59
CA VAL A 415 -15.14 -9.16 14.68
C VAL A 415 -16.34 -10.05 15.04
N ARG A 416 -16.99 -10.69 14.05
CA ARG A 416 -18.08 -11.66 14.31
C ARG A 416 -17.67 -12.79 15.25
N GLY A 417 -16.48 -13.34 15.08
CA GLY A 417 -15.97 -14.37 15.99
C GLY A 417 -15.46 -13.78 17.31
N ALA A 418 -14.78 -12.64 17.24
CA ALA A 418 -14.16 -12.01 18.40
C ALA A 418 -15.16 -11.41 19.40
N ALA A 419 -16.36 -11.05 18.93
CA ALA A 419 -17.44 -10.51 19.74
C ALA A 419 -18.14 -11.56 20.62
N LEU A 420 -17.85 -12.86 20.46
CA LEU A 420 -18.52 -13.92 21.20
C LEU A 420 -17.83 -14.20 22.55
N VAL A 421 -18.65 -14.31 23.60
CA VAL A 421 -18.31 -14.68 24.97
C VAL A 421 -19.10 -15.93 25.38
N ASP A 422 -18.77 -16.52 26.54
CA ASP A 422 -19.49 -17.61 27.23
C ASP A 422 -20.33 -18.53 26.32
N GLY A 423 -19.65 -19.45 25.62
CA GLY A 423 -20.32 -20.49 24.84
C GLY A 423 -20.96 -20.03 23.53
N GLY A 424 -20.67 -18.81 23.05
CA GLY A 424 -21.13 -18.31 21.74
C GLY A 424 -22.20 -17.23 21.82
N THR A 425 -22.36 -16.58 22.97
CA THR A 425 -23.25 -15.41 23.13
C THR A 425 -22.51 -14.13 22.75
N PRO A 426 -23.16 -13.13 22.13
CA PRO A 426 -22.48 -11.86 21.86
C PRO A 426 -22.14 -11.13 23.16
N PHE A 427 -20.99 -10.44 23.17
CA PHE A 427 -20.59 -9.56 24.26
C PHE A 427 -21.68 -8.50 24.48
N PRO A 428 -22.32 -8.43 25.66
CA PRO A 428 -23.53 -7.64 25.85
C PRO A 428 -23.40 -6.14 25.52
N ALA A 429 -22.25 -5.53 25.81
CA ALA A 429 -21.98 -4.12 25.51
C ALA A 429 -21.61 -3.85 24.05
N GLY A 430 -21.47 -4.91 23.24
CA GLY A 430 -21.18 -4.82 21.81
C GLY A 430 -19.70 -4.69 21.48
N MET A 431 -19.33 -5.25 20.32
CA MET A 431 -18.04 -5.04 19.68
C MET A 431 -18.27 -4.56 18.24
N PHE A 432 -17.77 -3.38 17.93
CA PHE A 432 -18.03 -2.63 16.72
C PHE A 432 -16.78 -2.57 15.85
N TYR A 433 -16.90 -3.05 14.61
CA TYR A 433 -15.83 -2.91 13.63
C TYR A 433 -15.82 -1.48 13.09
N CYS A 434 -14.67 -0.81 13.22
CA CYS A 434 -14.45 0.53 12.65
C CYS A 434 -13.36 0.40 11.58
N LYS A 435 -13.74 0.53 10.30
CA LYS A 435 -12.81 0.43 9.16
C LYS A 435 -11.79 1.57 9.15
N ASP A 436 -12.21 2.74 9.62
CA ASP A 436 -11.45 3.97 9.67
C ASP A 436 -11.89 4.83 10.87
N ALA A 437 -11.25 5.98 11.04
CA ALA A 437 -11.53 6.87 12.15
C ALA A 437 -12.92 7.54 12.10
N PHE A 438 -13.52 7.67 10.91
CA PHE A 438 -14.87 8.23 10.76
C PHE A 438 -15.95 7.27 11.19
N GLU A 439 -15.79 6.00 10.84
CA GLU A 439 -16.70 4.96 11.34
C GLU A 439 -16.58 4.83 12.87
N GLY A 440 -15.38 5.03 13.43
CA GLY A 440 -15.18 5.15 14.87
C GLY A 440 -15.93 6.32 15.50
N LEU A 441 -15.85 7.51 14.91
CA LEU A 441 -16.59 8.69 15.36
C LEU A 441 -18.12 8.49 15.27
N SER A 442 -18.61 8.01 14.11
CA SER A 442 -20.04 7.76 13.90
C SER A 442 -20.59 6.72 14.86
N THR A 443 -19.80 5.69 15.20
CA THR A 443 -20.16 4.69 16.21
C THR A 443 -20.24 5.32 17.59
N MET A 444 -19.27 6.17 17.97
CA MET A 444 -19.32 6.89 19.24
C MET A 444 -20.54 7.81 19.35
N ASP A 445 -20.86 8.57 18.30
CA ASP A 445 -22.04 9.44 18.29
C ASP A 445 -23.34 8.63 18.47
N SER A 446 -23.42 7.46 17.85
CA SER A 446 -24.56 6.55 17.99
C SER A 446 -24.64 5.93 19.40
N LEU A 447 -23.50 5.61 20.01
CA LEU A 447 -23.45 5.08 21.38
C LEU A 447 -23.86 6.13 22.42
N MET A 448 -23.51 7.40 22.20
CA MET A 448 -23.79 8.49 23.14
C MET A 448 -25.17 9.13 22.95
N ALA A 449 -25.88 8.82 21.86
CA ALA A 449 -27.24 9.27 21.64
C ALA A 449 -28.22 8.68 22.67
N GLU A 450 -29.41 9.31 22.82
CA GLU A 450 -30.45 8.85 23.76
C GLU A 450 -30.88 7.40 23.54
N ASN A 451 -30.78 6.90 22.31
CA ASN A 451 -31.10 5.54 21.91
C ASN A 451 -29.87 4.60 21.82
N GLY A 452 -28.72 4.97 22.39
CA GLY A 452 -27.49 4.17 22.28
C GLY A 452 -27.61 2.73 22.81
N THR A 453 -28.45 2.50 23.81
CA THR A 453 -28.75 1.14 24.31
C THR A 453 -29.52 0.29 23.29
N GLU A 454 -30.43 0.89 22.54
CA GLU A 454 -31.15 0.23 21.45
C GLU A 454 -30.22 -0.07 20.28
N PHE A 455 -29.34 0.88 19.94
CA PHE A 455 -28.29 0.70 18.93
C PHE A 455 -27.40 -0.53 19.20
N VAL A 456 -26.92 -0.70 20.45
CA VAL A 456 -26.13 -1.88 20.85
C VAL A 456 -26.92 -3.17 20.69
N ARG A 457 -28.21 -3.16 21.08
CA ARG A 457 -29.07 -4.34 20.98
C ARG A 457 -29.29 -4.75 19.52
N GLU A 458 -29.65 -3.79 18.66
CA GLU A 458 -29.86 -4.02 17.23
C GLU A 458 -28.59 -4.56 16.55
N HIS A 459 -27.44 -3.97 16.87
CA HIS A 459 -26.14 -4.44 16.38
C HIS A 459 -25.87 -5.89 16.76
N ASN A 460 -26.09 -6.26 18.02
CA ASN A 460 -25.88 -7.62 18.50
C ASN A 460 -26.84 -8.64 17.85
N GLU A 461 -28.11 -8.28 17.66
CA GLU A 461 -29.08 -9.11 16.94
C GLU A 461 -28.69 -9.32 15.48
N GLU A 462 -28.28 -8.25 14.79
CA GLU A 462 -27.84 -8.33 13.41
C GLU A 462 -26.58 -9.21 13.27
N MET A 463 -25.61 -9.04 14.17
CA MET A 463 -24.39 -9.84 14.22
C MET A 463 -24.69 -11.33 14.38
N LEU A 464 -25.66 -11.70 15.24
CA LEU A 464 -26.13 -13.08 15.38
C LEU A 464 -26.79 -13.60 14.09
N ARG A 465 -27.69 -12.82 13.48
CA ARG A 465 -28.36 -13.21 12.22
C ARG A 465 -27.34 -13.46 11.11
N ARG A 466 -26.36 -12.57 10.94
CA ARG A 466 -25.28 -12.71 9.95
C ARG A 466 -24.39 -13.91 10.24
N SER A 467 -24.09 -14.18 11.51
CA SER A 467 -23.28 -15.33 11.92
C SER A 467 -23.99 -16.66 11.63
N ALA A 468 -25.30 -16.74 11.88
CA ALA A 468 -26.13 -17.90 11.55
C ALA A 468 -26.21 -18.13 10.03
N ALA A 469 -26.46 -17.07 9.25
CA ALA A 469 -26.50 -17.16 7.78
C ALA A 469 -25.16 -17.63 7.19
N TYR A 470 -24.04 -17.14 7.72
CA TYR A 470 -22.70 -17.57 7.31
C TYR A 470 -22.42 -19.05 7.66
N ALA A 471 -22.84 -19.50 8.85
CA ALA A 471 -22.73 -20.90 9.26
C ALA A 471 -23.57 -21.83 8.37
N GLU A 472 -24.79 -21.41 8.00
CA GLU A 472 -25.65 -22.15 7.08
C GLU A 472 -25.06 -22.23 5.67
N ALA A 473 -24.55 -21.11 5.14
CA ALA A 473 -23.87 -21.08 3.84
C ALA A 473 -22.64 -21.99 3.81
N LYS A 474 -21.84 -21.99 4.88
CA LYS A 474 -20.66 -22.86 5.03
C LYS A 474 -21.06 -24.33 5.15
N SER A 475 -22.18 -24.64 5.78
CA SER A 475 -22.75 -26.00 5.87
C SER A 475 -23.22 -26.51 4.50
N LYS A 476 -23.95 -25.67 3.74
CA LYS A 476 -24.37 -25.98 2.36
C LYS A 476 -23.18 -26.17 1.42
N ALA A 477 -22.14 -25.34 1.53
CA ALA A 477 -20.90 -25.51 0.77
C ALA A 477 -20.15 -26.82 1.11
N LYS A 478 -20.25 -27.30 2.37
CA LYS A 478 -19.70 -28.61 2.77
C LYS A 478 -20.50 -29.79 2.21
N GLY A 479 -21.81 -29.65 2.02
CA GLY A 479 -22.70 -30.64 1.41
C GLY A 479 -22.56 -30.75 -0.12
N MET A 480 -21.95 -29.76 -0.76
CA MET A 480 -21.72 -29.69 -2.22
C MET A 480 -20.28 -30.03 -2.63
N ARG A 481 -19.57 -30.82 -1.82
CA ARG A 481 -18.30 -31.40 -2.28
C ARG A 481 -18.62 -32.47 -3.33
N PRO A 482 -18.11 -32.39 -4.57
CA PRO A 482 -18.09 -33.56 -5.44
C PRO A 482 -17.33 -34.67 -4.72
N ALA A 483 -17.74 -35.92 -4.94
CA ALA A 483 -17.05 -37.10 -4.42
C ALA A 483 -15.54 -36.91 -4.57
N SER A 484 -14.83 -37.01 -3.45
CA SER A 484 -13.40 -36.79 -3.36
C SER A 484 -12.66 -37.56 -4.47
N ARG A 485 -11.99 -36.83 -5.36
CA ARG A 485 -10.77 -37.35 -5.98
C ARG A 485 -9.81 -37.61 -4.82
N GLU A 486 -9.39 -38.86 -4.68
CA GLU A 486 -8.30 -39.24 -3.80
C GLU A 486 -7.09 -38.38 -4.15
N ASN A 487 -6.70 -37.47 -3.26
CA ASN A 487 -5.35 -36.91 -3.30
C ASN A 487 -4.39 -38.07 -3.04
N PRO A 488 -3.30 -38.22 -3.81
CA PRO A 488 -2.25 -39.17 -3.46
C PRO A 488 -1.79 -38.83 -2.04
N ALA A 489 -1.87 -39.82 -1.14
CA ALA A 489 -1.48 -39.68 0.24
C ALA A 489 0.00 -39.27 0.33
N VAL A 490 0.28 -37.98 0.51
CA VAL A 490 1.50 -37.56 1.18
C VAL A 490 1.31 -37.96 2.63
N GLY A 491 1.93 -39.08 3.02
CA GLY A 491 2.00 -39.49 4.41
C GLY A 491 2.67 -38.39 5.25
N PRO A 492 2.46 -38.37 6.59
CA PRO A 492 3.19 -37.46 7.45
C PRO A 492 4.69 -37.66 7.21
N ALA A 493 5.40 -36.57 6.89
CA ALA A 493 6.85 -36.60 6.79
C ALA A 493 7.46 -37.12 8.09
N ASP A 494 8.55 -37.89 8.01
CA ASP A 494 9.33 -38.30 9.17
C ASP A 494 9.89 -37.05 9.86
N VAL A 495 9.15 -36.55 10.86
CA VAL A 495 9.60 -35.43 11.68
C VAL A 495 10.71 -35.97 12.58
N PRO A 496 11.97 -35.50 12.44
CA PRO A 496 13.05 -35.96 13.30
C PRO A 496 12.76 -35.58 14.75
N THR A 497 12.82 -36.57 15.64
CA THR A 497 12.61 -36.36 17.07
C THR A 497 13.83 -35.66 17.67
N PRO A 498 13.66 -34.54 18.38
CA PRO A 498 14.78 -33.89 19.04
C PRO A 498 15.38 -34.81 20.10
N PRO A 499 16.72 -34.80 20.31
CA PRO A 499 17.40 -35.68 21.26
C PRO A 499 16.97 -35.45 22.72
N PHE A 500 16.32 -34.33 23.01
CA PHE A 500 15.62 -34.11 24.27
C PHE A 500 14.48 -33.09 24.08
N TRP A 501 13.49 -33.16 24.98
CA TRP A 501 12.43 -32.17 25.11
C TRP A 501 12.63 -31.39 26.43
N GLY A 502 12.39 -30.08 26.41
CA GLY A 502 12.55 -29.21 27.57
C GLY A 502 13.83 -28.37 27.53
N TRP A 503 14.27 -27.88 28.69
CA TRP A 503 15.52 -27.13 28.85
C TRP A 503 16.52 -27.98 29.64
N LYS A 504 17.80 -27.94 29.25
CA LYS A 504 18.89 -28.62 29.97
C LYS A 504 20.00 -27.61 30.22
N VAL A 505 20.40 -27.48 31.48
CA VAL A 505 21.58 -26.69 31.85
C VAL A 505 22.81 -27.52 31.51
N LEU A 506 23.66 -27.00 30.63
CA LEU A 506 24.95 -27.61 30.31
C LEU A 506 25.92 -27.30 31.46
N ALA A 507 26.21 -28.31 32.28
CA ALA A 507 27.29 -28.20 33.24
C ALA A 507 28.62 -28.39 32.50
N ASN A 508 29.33 -27.28 32.31
CA ASN A 508 30.67 -27.13 31.72
C ASN A 508 30.76 -27.38 30.21
N LEU A 509 30.99 -26.28 29.47
CA LEU A 509 31.54 -26.29 28.11
C LEU A 509 33.04 -26.57 28.16
#